data_AF-A0A1A8XU12-F1
#
_entry.id   AF-A0A1A8XU12-F1
#
_cell.length_a   1.000
_cell.length_b   1.000
_cell.length_c   1.000
_cell.angle_alpha   90.00
_cell.angle_beta   90.00
_cell.angle_gamma   90.00
#
_symmetry.space_group_name_H-M   'P 1'
#
loop_
_entity.id
_entity.type
_entity.pdbx_description
1 polymer ?
#
loop_
_entity_poly.entity_id
_entity_poly.type
_entity_poly.pdbx_seq_one_letter_code
_entity_poly.pdbx_strand_id
1 'polypeptide(L)'
;MNRFSPAADAAIALALGGWLLVLVPCAARGADDALGRLFFTPERRQQLDRQREMNILDKQQIQADPTLTIDGVVTRSSGKRTAWVNGRPQNEDQTANGLTVTPRLGEPGKVLVDSSDSPQAKARVGETVNRHTGEASDLLNGGRISTRSAVAR
;
A
#
# COMPACT_ATOMS: atom_id res chain seq x y z
N MET A 1 -74.63 -50.38 29.00
CA MET A 1 -73.30 -49.78 29.29
C MET A 1 -72.58 -49.58 27.95
N ASN A 2 -72.60 -48.34 27.43
CA ASN A 2 -71.45 -47.41 27.29
C ASN A 2 -70.94 -47.41 25.83
N ARG A 3 -71.52 -46.60 24.93
CA ARG A 3 -71.09 -45.23 24.56
C ARG A 3 -69.62 -45.19 24.09
N PHE A 4 -69.40 -45.24 22.78
CA PHE A 4 -68.14 -44.80 22.15
C PHE A 4 -68.44 -43.68 21.15
N SER A 5 -67.76 -42.56 21.34
CA SER A 5 -67.97 -41.25 20.71
C SER A 5 -67.39 -41.15 19.29
N PRO A 6 -67.91 -40.24 18.45
CA PRO A 6 -67.35 -39.90 17.14
C PRO A 6 -66.41 -38.69 17.26
N ALA A 7 -65.10 -38.88 17.15
CA ALA A 7 -64.15 -37.77 17.09
C ALA A 7 -62.82 -38.24 16.49
N ALA A 8 -62.67 -38.16 15.16
CA ALA A 8 -61.35 -38.07 14.50
C ALA A 8 -61.42 -37.89 12.97
N ASP A 9 -62.59 -37.85 12.33
CA ASP A 9 -62.70 -37.68 10.86
C ASP A 9 -62.42 -36.26 10.33
N ALA A 10 -61.67 -35.45 11.10
CA ALA A 10 -61.29 -34.08 10.73
C ALA A 10 -59.77 -33.85 10.80
N ALA A 11 -58.96 -34.91 10.63
CA ALA A 11 -57.49 -34.80 10.68
C ALA A 11 -56.77 -35.23 9.39
N ILE A 12 -57.48 -35.40 8.26
CA ILE A 12 -56.90 -35.90 7.00
C ILE A 12 -56.80 -34.81 5.91
N ALA A 13 -57.24 -33.58 6.17
CA ALA A 13 -57.29 -32.51 5.15
C ALA A 13 -56.17 -31.44 5.23
N LEU A 14 -55.22 -31.53 6.17
CA LEU A 14 -54.16 -30.52 6.34
C LEU A 14 -52.78 -31.15 6.61
N ALA A 15 -52.40 -32.17 5.85
CA ALA A 15 -51.08 -32.80 5.98
C ALA A 15 -50.33 -32.99 4.65
N LEU A 16 -50.81 -32.40 3.55
CA LEU A 16 -50.21 -32.56 2.21
C LEU A 16 -49.90 -31.23 1.49
N GLY A 17 -50.12 -30.08 2.14
CA GLY A 17 -49.92 -28.74 1.56
C GLY A 17 -48.89 -27.88 2.30
N GLY A 18 -48.17 -28.45 3.27
CA GLY A 18 -47.13 -27.76 4.02
C GLY A 18 -45.81 -28.46 3.78
N TRP A 19 -44.80 -27.69 3.36
CA TRP A 19 -43.38 -28.07 3.31
C TRP A 19 -42.82 -28.73 2.05
N LEU A 20 -43.49 -28.59 0.90
CA LEU A 20 -42.81 -28.58 -0.41
C LEU A 20 -42.28 -27.17 -0.73
N LEU A 21 -41.45 -26.62 0.16
CA LEU A 21 -40.65 -25.42 -0.10
C LEU A 21 -39.56 -25.30 0.97
N VAL A 22 -38.76 -26.36 1.12
CA VAL A 22 -37.39 -26.20 1.60
C VAL A 22 -36.66 -25.42 0.51
N LEU A 23 -36.74 -24.09 0.61
CA LEU A 23 -35.85 -23.17 -0.08
C LEU A 23 -34.43 -23.66 0.18
N VAL A 24 -33.83 -24.29 -0.82
CA VAL A 24 -32.38 -24.38 -0.93
C VAL A 24 -31.90 -22.93 -0.96
N PRO A 25 -31.16 -22.43 0.05
CA PRO A 25 -30.43 -21.20 -0.15
C PRO A 25 -29.33 -21.57 -1.13
N CYS A 26 -29.55 -21.25 -2.41
CA CYS A 26 -28.46 -21.13 -3.36
C CYS A 26 -27.57 -20.01 -2.81
N ALA A 27 -26.63 -20.37 -1.94
CA ALA A 27 -25.55 -19.50 -1.55
C ALA A 27 -24.81 -19.17 -2.84
N ALA A 28 -25.14 -18.02 -3.42
CA ALA A 28 -24.32 -17.37 -4.42
C ALA A 28 -22.95 -17.15 -3.75
N ARG A 29 -22.04 -18.12 -3.91
CA ARG A 29 -20.61 -17.90 -3.70
C ARG A 29 -20.21 -16.95 -4.82
N GLY A 30 -20.34 -15.66 -4.51
CA GLY A 30 -19.80 -14.59 -5.35
C GLY A 30 -18.33 -14.90 -5.59
N ALA A 31 -17.99 -15.09 -6.85
CA ALA A 31 -16.61 -15.19 -7.32
C ALA A 31 -15.96 -13.80 -7.28
N ASP A 32 -15.81 -13.25 -6.07
CA ASP A 32 -15.08 -12.01 -5.75
C ASP A 32 -13.57 -12.28 -5.55
N ASP A 33 -13.12 -13.51 -5.78
CA ASP A 33 -11.73 -13.97 -5.64
C ASP A 33 -10.77 -13.40 -6.71
N ALA A 34 -11.27 -12.69 -7.74
CA ALA A 34 -10.43 -12.33 -8.89
C ALA A 34 -9.71 -10.97 -8.76
N LEU A 35 -10.29 -9.99 -8.07
CA LEU A 35 -9.61 -8.72 -7.73
C LEU A 35 -10.07 -8.25 -6.35
N GLY A 36 -9.56 -8.95 -5.33
CA GLY A 36 -9.92 -8.80 -3.93
C GLY A 36 -9.73 -7.38 -3.40
N ARG A 37 -10.80 -6.88 -2.77
CA ARG A 37 -10.75 -5.73 -1.87
C ARG A 37 -9.61 -5.97 -0.86
N LEU A 38 -8.54 -5.16 -0.92
CA LEU A 38 -7.32 -5.30 -0.09
C LEU A 38 -7.54 -5.16 1.44
N PHE A 39 -8.79 -5.03 1.90
CA PHE A 39 -9.14 -4.86 3.29
C PHE A 39 -10.17 -5.90 3.70
N PHE A 40 -9.67 -6.94 4.38
CA PHE A 40 -10.39 -8.17 4.71
C PHE A 40 -11.55 -8.00 5.72
N THR A 41 -11.68 -6.87 6.44
CA THR A 41 -12.86 -6.51 7.27
C THR A 41 -12.99 -4.98 7.46
N PRO A 42 -14.19 -4.42 7.72
CA PRO A 42 -14.36 -2.98 8.01
C PRO A 42 -13.65 -2.54 9.30
N GLU A 43 -13.61 -3.39 10.32
CA GLU A 43 -12.90 -3.11 11.58
C GLU A 43 -11.39 -2.96 11.39
N ARG A 44 -10.77 -3.81 10.54
CA ARG A 44 -9.34 -3.74 10.22
C ARG A 44 -8.97 -2.44 9.50
N ARG A 45 -9.89 -1.88 8.71
CA ARG A 45 -9.71 -0.56 8.09
C ARG A 45 -9.71 0.55 9.14
N GLN A 46 -10.68 0.57 10.05
CA GLN A 46 -10.76 1.57 11.11
C GLN A 46 -9.53 1.53 12.05
N GLN A 47 -8.99 0.35 12.33
CA GLN A 47 -7.74 0.23 13.09
C GLN A 47 -6.55 0.84 12.36
N LEU A 48 -6.42 0.60 11.05
CA LEU A 48 -5.35 1.17 10.23
C LEU A 48 -5.49 2.69 10.10
N ASP A 49 -6.70 3.20 9.93
CA ASP A 49 -6.97 4.64 9.85
C ASP A 49 -6.60 5.35 11.17
N ARG A 50 -6.95 4.78 12.34
CA ARG A 50 -6.49 5.29 13.65
C ARG A 50 -4.97 5.25 13.79
N GLN A 51 -4.32 4.17 13.33
CA GLN A 51 -2.85 4.09 13.34
C GLN A 51 -2.20 5.14 12.45
N ARG A 52 -2.80 5.47 11.29
CA ARG A 52 -2.31 6.54 10.41
C ARG A 52 -2.40 7.89 11.11
N GLU A 53 -3.53 8.20 11.74
CA GLU A 53 -3.71 9.47 12.47
C GLU A 53 -2.68 9.61 13.60
N MET A 54 -2.45 8.57 14.39
CA MET A 54 -1.42 8.59 15.44
C MET A 54 0.01 8.71 14.86
N ASN A 55 0.33 7.96 13.79
CA ASN A 55 1.66 8.02 13.18
C ASN A 55 1.94 9.34 12.44
N ILE A 56 0.91 10.03 11.96
CA ILE A 56 1.05 11.39 11.41
C ILE A 56 1.51 12.38 12.49
N LEU A 57 1.07 12.20 13.74
CA LEU A 57 1.52 13.01 14.87
C LEU A 57 2.98 12.68 15.25
N ASP A 58 3.39 11.41 15.17
CA ASP A 58 4.76 10.96 15.48
C ASP A 58 5.78 11.14 14.34
N LYS A 59 5.34 11.58 13.15
CA LYS A 59 6.18 11.68 11.94
C LYS A 59 7.22 12.80 11.96
N GLN A 60 7.33 13.53 13.07
CA GLN A 60 8.32 14.59 13.24
C GLN A 60 9.65 14.00 13.71
N GLN A 61 10.71 14.35 12.97
CA GLN A 61 12.11 14.03 13.20
C GLN A 61 12.57 12.69 12.60
N ILE A 62 12.88 12.74 11.30
CA ILE A 62 13.82 11.79 10.70
C ILE A 62 15.14 12.00 11.43
N GLN A 63 15.52 11.05 12.29
CA GLN A 63 16.86 10.99 12.83
C GLN A 63 17.84 11.14 11.67
N ALA A 64 18.83 12.01 11.83
CA ALA A 64 19.83 12.30 10.83
C ALA A 64 20.70 11.06 10.59
N ASP A 65 20.17 10.11 9.84
CA ASP A 65 20.95 8.99 9.36
C ASP A 65 22.12 9.57 8.56
N PRO A 66 23.37 9.15 8.85
CA PRO A 66 24.55 9.62 8.12
C PRO A 66 24.52 9.20 6.64
N THR A 67 23.62 8.28 6.29
CA THR A 67 23.52 7.64 4.99
C THR A 67 22.11 7.85 4.43
N LEU A 68 22.03 8.39 3.21
CA LEU A 68 20.80 8.77 2.53
C LEU A 68 20.66 8.00 1.23
N THR A 69 19.80 6.99 1.22
CA THR A 69 19.48 6.19 0.04
C THR A 69 18.36 6.87 -0.73
N ILE A 70 18.58 7.19 -2.00
CA ILE A 70 17.58 7.84 -2.85
C ILE A 70 16.77 6.76 -3.56
N ASP A 71 15.63 6.35 -3.00
CA ASP A 71 14.83 5.27 -3.57
C ASP A 71 14.15 5.68 -4.88
N GLY A 72 13.76 6.95 -4.99
CA GLY A 72 13.06 7.45 -6.16
C GLY A 72 12.56 8.88 -6.02
N VAL A 73 12.16 9.45 -7.14
CA VAL A 73 11.52 10.76 -7.21
C VAL A 73 10.33 10.70 -8.14
N VAL A 74 9.20 11.25 -7.69
CA VAL A 74 7.99 11.38 -8.50
C VAL A 74 7.68 12.86 -8.64
N THR A 75 7.66 13.32 -9.89
CA THR A 75 7.23 14.66 -10.25
C THR A 75 5.85 14.58 -10.88
N ARG A 76 4.90 15.31 -10.32
CA ARG A 76 3.53 15.43 -10.84
C ARG A 76 3.49 16.46 -11.98
N SER A 77 2.51 16.34 -12.87
CA SER A 77 2.28 17.32 -13.95
C SER A 77 2.05 18.74 -13.44
N SER A 78 1.58 18.89 -12.19
CA SER A 78 1.44 20.18 -11.51
C SER A 78 2.76 20.80 -11.06
N GLY A 79 3.90 20.17 -11.33
CA GLY A 79 5.24 20.57 -10.88
C GLY A 79 5.61 20.11 -9.47
N LYS A 80 4.65 19.63 -8.68
CA LYS A 80 4.90 19.16 -7.32
C LYS A 80 5.73 17.88 -7.31
N ARG A 81 6.67 17.78 -6.37
CA ARG A 81 7.55 16.61 -6.25
C ARG A 81 7.54 15.97 -4.87
N THR A 82 7.66 14.65 -4.88
CA THR A 82 7.92 13.83 -3.69
C THR A 82 9.12 12.94 -3.99
N ALA A 83 10.16 13.02 -3.16
CA ALA A 83 11.29 12.11 -3.21
C ALA A 83 11.18 11.08 -2.09
N TRP A 84 11.61 9.86 -2.32
CA TRP A 84 11.72 8.84 -1.27
C TRP A 84 13.18 8.73 -0.89
N VAL A 85 13.45 8.96 0.39
CA VAL A 85 14.78 8.83 0.97
C VAL A 85 14.67 7.88 2.16
N ASN A 86 15.49 6.84 2.19
CA ASN A 86 15.46 5.79 3.23
C ASN A 86 14.03 5.24 3.47
N GLY A 87 13.26 5.03 2.40
CA GLY A 87 11.87 4.55 2.43
C GLY A 87 10.85 5.58 2.91
N ARG A 88 11.26 6.82 3.22
CA ARG A 88 10.38 7.88 3.72
C ARG A 88 10.09 8.93 2.65
N PRO A 89 8.82 9.30 2.41
CA PRO A 89 8.48 10.35 1.47
C PRO A 89 8.88 11.73 2.03
N GLN A 90 9.70 12.45 1.28
CA GLN A 90 10.06 13.85 1.45
C GLN A 90 9.30 14.68 0.41
N ASN A 91 8.40 15.55 0.87
CA ASN A 91 7.74 16.51 0.00
C ASN A 91 8.58 17.79 -0.10
N GLU A 92 8.48 18.50 -1.21
CA GLU A 92 9.19 19.78 -1.40
C GLU A 92 8.90 20.83 -0.32
N ASP A 93 7.69 20.81 0.27
CA ASP A 93 7.27 21.72 1.34
C ASP A 93 7.77 21.27 2.73
N GLN A 94 8.29 20.04 2.86
CA GLN A 94 8.76 19.44 4.10
C GLN A 94 10.28 19.57 4.26
N THR A 95 10.80 20.77 4.04
CA THR A 95 12.19 21.16 4.36
C THR A 95 12.50 21.09 5.86
N ALA A 96 11.52 20.72 6.71
CA ALA A 96 11.66 20.55 8.16
C ALA A 96 12.82 19.61 8.58
N ASN A 97 13.27 18.71 7.70
CA ASN A 97 14.42 17.84 7.96
C ASN A 97 15.74 18.37 7.35
N GLY A 98 15.74 19.61 6.84
CA GLY A 98 16.87 20.24 6.16
C GLY A 98 17.23 19.62 4.81
N LEU A 99 16.50 18.60 4.36
CA LEU A 99 16.84 17.76 3.20
C LEU A 99 15.94 18.07 2.01
N THR A 100 16.51 18.64 0.95
CA THR A 100 15.84 18.89 -0.33
C THR A 100 16.42 18.01 -1.41
N VAL A 101 15.56 17.28 -2.09
CA VAL A 101 15.92 16.37 -3.17
C VAL A 101 15.35 16.93 -4.47
N THR A 102 16.23 17.33 -5.38
CA THR A 102 15.84 18.00 -6.63
C THR A 102 16.31 17.21 -7.84
N PRO A 103 15.38 16.67 -8.67
CA PRO A 103 15.75 16.00 -9.90
C PRO A 103 16.36 16.99 -10.89
N ARG A 104 17.33 16.52 -11.69
CA ARG A 104 17.90 17.35 -12.75
C ARG A 104 16.98 17.41 -13.96
N LEU A 105 16.82 18.60 -14.51
CA LEU A 105 16.04 18.81 -15.73
C LEU A 105 16.69 18.05 -16.89
N GLY A 106 15.90 17.25 -17.61
CA GLY A 106 16.38 16.39 -18.70
C GLY A 106 17.04 15.08 -18.25
N GLU A 107 17.31 14.89 -16.96
CA GLU A 107 17.94 13.69 -16.41
C GLU A 107 17.20 13.21 -15.15
N PRO A 108 15.99 12.61 -15.27
CA PRO A 108 15.15 12.28 -14.11
C PRO A 108 15.80 11.24 -13.16
N GLY A 109 16.76 10.45 -13.66
CA GLY A 109 17.52 9.50 -12.84
C GLY A 109 18.65 10.13 -12.04
N LYS A 110 18.97 11.43 -12.23
CA LYS A 110 19.99 12.15 -11.47
C LYS A 110 19.36 13.21 -10.60
N VAL A 111 19.86 13.31 -9.38
CA VAL A 111 19.24 14.07 -8.31
C VAL A 111 20.33 14.84 -7.55
N LEU A 112 20.00 16.07 -7.19
CA LEU A 112 20.79 16.89 -6.27
C LEU A 112 20.17 16.76 -4.89
N VAL A 113 20.98 16.31 -3.95
CA VAL A 113 20.63 16.20 -2.53
C VAL A 113 21.27 17.38 -1.82
N ASP A 114 20.43 18.28 -1.34
CA ASP A 114 20.83 19.44 -0.55
C ASP A 114 20.39 19.19 0.89
N SER A 115 21.33 19.30 1.84
CA SER A 115 21.09 19.07 3.26
C SER A 115 21.62 20.26 4.02
N SER A 116 20.85 20.85 4.94
CA SER A 116 21.26 22.04 5.72
C SER A 116 22.63 21.89 6.39
N ASP A 117 22.96 20.67 6.79
CA ASP A 117 24.14 20.36 7.61
C ASP A 117 25.32 19.80 6.79
N SER A 118 25.23 19.82 5.45
CA SER A 118 26.19 19.10 4.60
C SER A 118 26.31 19.66 3.18
N PRO A 119 27.43 19.43 2.48
CA PRO A 119 27.60 19.91 1.12
C PRO A 119 26.59 19.25 0.18
N GLN A 120 26.17 20.01 -0.84
CA GLN A 120 25.30 19.50 -1.88
C GLN A 120 25.93 18.29 -2.58
N ALA A 121 25.23 17.16 -2.58
CA ALA A 121 25.67 15.92 -3.20
C ALA A 121 24.92 15.65 -4.52
N LYS A 122 25.64 15.12 -5.51
CA LYS A 122 25.05 14.60 -6.75
C LYS A 122 24.89 13.10 -6.59
N ALA A 123 23.69 12.59 -6.80
CA ALA A 123 23.37 11.19 -6.70
C ALA A 123 22.46 10.75 -7.83
N ARG A 124 22.36 9.44 -8.03
CA ARG A 124 21.34 8.82 -8.87
C ARG A 124 20.25 8.20 -8.01
N VAL A 125 19.10 8.00 -8.62
CA VAL A 125 18.07 7.13 -8.03
C VAL A 125 18.66 5.72 -7.90
N GLY A 126 18.52 5.14 -6.73
CA GLY A 126 19.11 3.87 -6.32
C GLY A 126 20.50 3.99 -5.69
N GLU A 127 21.13 5.17 -5.71
CA GLU A 127 22.41 5.39 -5.01
C GLU A 127 22.19 5.82 -3.56
N THR A 128 23.24 5.59 -2.78
CA THR A 128 23.33 5.91 -1.37
C THR A 128 24.36 7.02 -1.18
N VAL A 129 23.96 8.11 -0.55
CA VAL A 129 24.80 9.29 -0.30
C VAL A 129 25.24 9.32 1.16
N ASN A 130 26.53 9.43 1.41
CA ASN A 130 27.02 9.79 2.73
C ASN A 130 26.81 11.30 2.95
N ARG A 131 26.00 11.64 3.94
CA ARG A 131 25.66 13.03 4.27
C ARG A 131 26.91 13.85 4.59
N HIS A 132 27.86 13.30 5.35
CA HIS A 132 29.04 14.05 5.80
C HIS A 132 30.06 14.33 4.69
N THR A 133 30.26 13.39 3.76
CA THR A 133 31.27 13.52 2.71
C THR A 133 30.70 13.98 1.36
N GLY A 134 29.38 13.81 1.16
CA GLY A 134 28.71 14.02 -0.12
C GLY A 134 29.01 12.94 -1.16
N GLU A 135 29.71 11.86 -0.78
CA GLU A 135 30.02 10.75 -1.69
C GLU A 135 28.78 9.89 -1.94
N ALA A 136 28.52 9.61 -3.21
CA ALA A 136 27.46 8.71 -3.65
C ALA A 136 28.04 7.35 -4.04
N SER A 137 27.42 6.26 -3.57
CA SER A 137 27.77 4.88 -3.91
C SER A 137 26.55 4.13 -4.47
N ASP A 138 26.80 3.23 -5.42
CA ASP A 138 25.79 2.32 -5.97
C ASP A 138 25.65 1.08 -5.06
N LEU A 139 24.44 0.55 -4.97
CA LEU A 139 24.11 -0.68 -4.24
C LEU A 139 24.86 -1.90 -4.77
N LEU A 140 25.28 -1.87 -6.03
CA LEU A 140 25.99 -2.99 -6.65
C LEU A 140 27.48 -3.08 -6.25
N ASN A 141 28.07 -2.07 -5.60
CA ASN A 141 29.49 -2.08 -5.17
C ASN A 141 30.47 -2.51 -6.28
N GLY A 142 30.26 -2.06 -7.52
CA GLY A 142 31.06 -2.44 -8.69
C GLY A 142 30.56 -3.67 -9.45
N GLY A 143 29.52 -4.34 -8.96
CA GLY A 143 28.76 -5.35 -9.70
C GLY A 143 28.03 -4.75 -10.91
N ARG A 144 27.73 -5.58 -11.91
CA ARG A 144 27.03 -5.17 -13.13
C ARG A 144 25.92 -6.13 -13.46
N ILE A 145 24.73 -5.60 -13.72
CA ILE A 145 23.61 -6.36 -14.28
C ILE A 145 23.63 -6.20 -15.81
N SER A 146 23.62 -7.32 -16.53
CA SER A 146 23.51 -7.35 -17.99
C SER A 146 22.20 -8.04 -18.38
N THR A 147 21.41 -7.41 -19.23
CA THR A 147 20.20 -8.02 -19.79
C THR A 147 20.52 -8.53 -21.20
N ARG A 148 20.15 -9.79 -21.48
CA ARG A 148 20.15 -10.30 -22.86
C ARG A 148 18.81 -9.96 -23.49
N SER A 149 18.77 -9.03 -24.44
CA SER A 149 17.58 -8.84 -25.27
C SER A 149 17.41 -10.05 -26.18
N ALA A 150 16.41 -10.88 -25.92
CA ALA A 150 15.96 -11.87 -26.88
C ALA A 150 15.16 -11.13 -27.95
N VAL A 151 15.74 -10.99 -29.15
CA VAL A 151 15.00 -10.54 -30.33
C VAL A 151 14.02 -11.65 -30.68
N ALA A 152 12.74 -11.46 -30.33
CA ALA A 152 11.66 -12.29 -30.84
C ALA A 152 11.54 -12.01 -32.34
N ARG A 153 11.63 -13.08 -33.14
CA ARG A 153 11.60 -13.06 -34.60
C ARG A 153 10.17 -13.28 -35.11
#